data_AF-A0A166BUZ4-F1
#
_entry.id   AF-A0A166BUZ4-F1
#
_cell.length_a   1.000
_cell.length_b   1.000
_cell.length_c   1.000
_cell.angle_alpha   90.00
_cell.angle_beta   90.00
_cell.angle_gamma   90.00
#
_symmetry.space_group_name_H-M   'P 1'
#
loop_
_entity.id
_entity.type
_entity.pdbx_description
1 polymer ?
#
loop_
_entity_poly.entity_id
_entity_poly.type
_entity_poly.pdbx_seq_one_letter_code
_entity_poly.pdbx_strand_id
1 'polypeptide(L)' 'MQGAGWFANLAYRYRGRAILVSAKDGKILATSTCNVTDHADLTDLAEKGQKSVDRFARNLGYSCAEQVIQKIF' A
#
# COMPACT_ATOMS: atom_id res chain seq x y z
N MET A 1 -23.14 -14.74 -23.43
CA MET A 1 -21.67 -14.79 -23.47
C MET A 1 -21.17 -14.69 -22.04
N GLN A 2 -20.66 -15.80 -21.48
CA GLN A 2 -20.05 -15.83 -20.15
C GLN A 2 -18.67 -15.20 -20.26
N GLY A 3 -18.56 -13.91 -19.93
CA GLY A 3 -17.36 -13.12 -20.10
C GLY A 3 -16.44 -13.20 -18.88
N ALA A 4 -15.27 -13.84 -19.06
CA ALA A 4 -13.98 -13.47 -18.48
C ALA A 4 -13.85 -13.15 -16.96
N GLY A 5 -14.69 -13.69 -16.08
CA GLY A 5 -14.59 -13.50 -14.61
C GLY A 5 -13.37 -14.14 -13.92
N TRP A 6 -12.41 -14.70 -14.67
CA TRP A 6 -11.27 -15.45 -14.11
C TRP A 6 -9.89 -14.77 -14.27
N PHE A 7 -9.81 -13.61 -14.94
CA PHE A 7 -8.51 -12.98 -15.29
C PHE A 7 -8.18 -11.69 -14.53
N ALA A 8 -8.98 -11.30 -13.54
CA ALA A 8 -8.94 -9.96 -12.98
C ALA A 8 -8.24 -9.83 -11.61
N ASN A 9 -7.55 -10.87 -11.11
CA ASN A 9 -6.84 -10.77 -9.83
C ASN A 9 -5.47 -10.08 -10.01
N LEU A 10 -5.41 -8.76 -9.81
CA LEU A 10 -4.14 -8.06 -9.68
C LEU A 10 -3.63 -8.17 -8.24
N ALA A 11 -2.46 -8.79 -8.09
CA ALA A 11 -1.70 -8.74 -6.85
C ALA A 11 -0.91 -7.43 -6.81
N TYR A 12 -1.42 -6.43 -6.10
CA TYR A 12 -0.71 -5.17 -5.89
C TYR A 12 0.29 -5.34 -4.77
N ARG A 13 1.57 -5.12 -5.09
CA ARG A 13 2.65 -5.11 -4.10
C ARG A 13 3.08 -3.67 -3.87
N TYR A 14 2.82 -3.17 -2.67
CA TYR A 14 3.33 -1.88 -2.22
C TYR A 14 4.49 -2.10 -1.26
N ARG A 15 5.64 -1.50 -1.58
CA ARG A 15 6.83 -1.50 -0.73
C ARG A 15 7.22 -0.06 -0.44
N GLY A 16 7.33 0.26 0.84
CA GLY A 16 7.73 1.57 1.33
C GLY A 16 8.90 1.45 2.31
N ARG A 17 9.77 2.45 2.32
CA ARG A 17 10.84 2.59 3.32
C ARG A 17 10.67 3.90 4.06
N ALA A 18 10.65 3.83 5.38
CA ALA A 18 10.62 4.97 6.27
C ALA A 18 11.97 5.11 6.99
N ILE A 19 12.43 6.35 7.13
CA ILE A 19 13.66 6.71 7.85
C ILE A 19 13.26 7.79 8.85
N LEU A 20 13.43 7.50 10.14
CA LEU A 20 13.26 8.48 11.20
C LEU A 20 14.58 9.21 11.40
N VAL A 21 14.57 10.52 11.21
CA VAL A 21 15.75 11.37 11.31
C VAL A 21 15.55 12.39 12.44
N SER A 22 16.55 12.53 13.30
CA SER A 22 16.60 13.55 14.34
C SER A 22 16.65 14.94 13.72
N ALA A 23 15.66 15.78 14.05
CA ALA A 23 15.62 17.17 13.59
C ALA A 23 16.78 18.02 14.18
N LYS A 24 17.39 17.58 15.29
CA LYS A 24 18.44 18.34 15.98
C LYS A 24 19.81 18.21 15.31
N ASP A 25 20.16 17.01 14.87
CA ASP A 25 21.52 16.69 14.38
C ASP A 25 21.53 15.89 13.07
N GLY A 26 20.37 15.65 12.46
CA GLY A 26 20.26 14.94 11.18
C GLY A 26 20.58 13.44 11.27
N LYS A 27 20.75 12.89 12.48
CA LYS A 27 21.06 11.46 12.66
C LYS A 27 19.85 10.59 12.39
N ILE A 28 20.08 9.47 11.74
CA ILE A 28 19.06 8.43 11.57
C ILE A 28 18.86 7.73 12.92
N LEU A 29 17.65 7.82 13.46
CA LEU A 29 17.26 7.19 14.72
C LEU A 29 16.71 5.78 14.49
N ALA A 30 15.97 5.58 13.41
CA ALA A 30 15.40 4.29 13.04
C ALA A 30 15.15 4.21 11.54
N THR A 31 15.11 2.99 11.01
CA THR A 31 14.65 2.73 9.64
C THR A 31 13.72 1.54 9.65
N SER A 32 12.63 1.63 8.90
CA SER A 32 11.69 0.53 8.74
C SER A 32 11.27 0.37 7.30
N THR A 33 10.94 -0.86 6.92
CA THR A 33 10.41 -1.18 5.60
C THR A 33 9.05 -1.85 5.81
N CYS A 34 8.06 -1.40 5.04
CA CYS A 34 6.76 -2.04 4.93
C CYS A 34 6.69 -2.81 3.62
N ASN A 35 5.98 -3.93 3.64
CA ASN A 35 5.59 -4.66 2.45
C ASN A 35 4.11 -5.02 2.63
N VAL A 36 3.26 -4.47 1.78
CA VAL A 36 1.83 -4.77 1.75
C VAL A 36 1.55 -5.44 0.42
N THR A 37 0.99 -6.64 0.46
CA THR A 37 0.46 -7.32 -0.72
C THR A 37 -1.04 -7.39 -0.55
N ASP A 38 -1.77 -6.84 -1.52
CA ASP A 38 -3.22 -6.87 -1.51
C ASP A 38 -3.74 -7.35 -2.87
N HIS A 39 -4.89 -8.01 -2.84
CA HIS A 39 -5.53 -8.59 -4.01
C HIS A 39 -6.83 -7.84 -4.27
N ALA A 40 -6.86 -7.11 -5.38
CA ALA A 40 -8.07 -6.42 -5.81
C ALA A 40 -8.58 -7.07 -7.10
N ASP A 41 -9.90 -7.29 -7.15
CA ASP A 41 -10.59 -7.73 -8.37
C ASP A 41 -10.71 -6.52 -9.31
N LEU A 42 -10.03 -6.60 -10.46
CA LEU A 42 -10.01 -5.57 -11.49
C LEU A 42 -11.41 -5.23 -11.99
N THR A 43 -12.36 -6.17 -11.91
CA THR A 43 -13.75 -5.93 -12.33
C THR A 43 -14.37 -4.77 -11.53
N ASP A 44 -14.11 -4.78 -10.22
CA ASP A 44 -14.64 -3.81 -9.26
C ASP A 44 -13.89 -2.46 -9.36
N LEU A 45 -12.62 -2.50 -9.75
CA LEU A 45 -11.78 -1.32 -9.99
C LEU A 45 -12.11 -0.62 -11.32
N ALA A 46 -12.38 -1.40 -12.37
CA ALA A 46 -12.75 -0.92 -13.69
C ALA A 46 -14.16 -0.32 -13.71
N GLU A 47 -15.11 -0.89 -12.97
CA GLU A 47 -16.48 -0.35 -12.86
C GLU A 47 -16.55 0.90 -11.99
N LYS A 48 -15.80 0.98 -10.87
CA LYS A 48 -15.90 2.08 -9.90
C LYS A 48 -14.97 3.27 -10.20
N GLY A 49 -14.09 3.13 -11.20
CA GLY A 49 -13.25 4.20 -11.73
C GLY A 49 -12.21 4.76 -10.73
N GLN A 50 -11.70 5.96 -11.04
CA GLN A 50 -10.53 6.58 -10.38
C GLN A 50 -10.67 6.73 -8.85
N LYS A 51 -11.88 7.01 -8.34
CA LYS A 51 -12.13 7.13 -6.89
C LYS A 51 -11.88 5.84 -6.12
N SER A 52 -12.13 4.69 -6.74
CA SER A 52 -11.88 3.37 -6.12
C SER A 52 -10.38 3.09 -6.04
N VAL A 53 -9.65 3.43 -7.11
CA VAL A 53 -8.19 3.35 -7.17
C VAL A 53 -7.54 4.23 -6.11
N ASP A 54 -7.99 5.47 -5.95
CA ASP A 54 -7.46 6.40 -4.95
C ASP A 54 -7.66 5.87 -3.52
N ARG A 55 -8.85 5.31 -3.23
CA ARG A 55 -9.14 4.70 -1.93
C ARG A 55 -8.25 3.48 -1.67
N PHE A 56 -8.10 2.63 -2.68
CA PHE A 56 -7.25 1.44 -2.59
C PHE A 56 -5.79 1.81 -2.32
N ALA A 57 -5.23 2.75 -3.08
CA ALA A 57 -3.89 3.26 -2.87
C ALA A 57 -3.71 3.88 -1.48
N ARG A 58 -4.72 4.61 -0.99
CA ARG A 58 -4.71 5.19 0.36
C ARG A 58 -4.68 4.12 1.45
N ASN A 59 -5.45 3.04 1.29
CA ASN A 59 -5.47 1.93 2.23
C ASN A 59 -4.14 1.16 2.27
N LEU A 60 -3.50 0.96 1.11
CA LEU A 60 -2.14 0.40 1.03
C LEU A 60 -1.13 1.29 1.77
N GLY A 61 -1.23 2.61 1.60
CA GLY A 61 -0.41 3.59 2.29
C GLY A 61 -0.60 3.56 3.82
N TYR A 62 -1.86 3.51 4.29
CA TYR A 62 -2.14 3.41 5.73
C TYR A 62 -1.62 2.10 6.33
N SER A 63 -1.84 0.97 5.66
CA SER A 63 -1.34 -0.33 6.12
C SER A 63 0.19 -0.34 6.20
N CYS A 64 0.87 0.30 5.23
CA CYS A 64 2.31 0.47 5.28
C CYS A 64 2.76 1.35 6.45
N ALA A 65 2.09 2.49 6.66
CA ALA A 65 2.42 3.41 7.74
C ALA A 65 2.26 2.75 9.11
N GLU A 66 1.21 1.95 9.30
CA GLU A 66 0.98 1.20 10.53
C GLU A 66 2.09 0.18 10.80
N GLN A 67 2.50 -0.61 9.79
CA GLN A 67 3.66 -1.52 9.92
C GLN A 67 4.96 -0.78 10.26
N VAL A 68 5.14 0.43 9.72
CA VAL A 68 6.31 1.26 10.02
C VAL A 68 6.27 1.72 11.47
N ILE A 69 5.13 2.24 11.93
CA ILE A 69 4.95 2.75 13.30
C ILE A 69 5.20 1.63 14.30
N GLN A 70 4.57 0.47 14.14
CA GLN A 70 4.73 -0.70 15.04
C GLN A 70 6.17 -1.25 15.10
N LYS A 71 7.00 -0.98 14.07
CA LYS A 71 8.40 -1.40 14.05
C LYS A 71 9.35 -0.36 14.65
N ILE A 72 8.92 0.90 14.72
CA ILE A 72 9.75 2.02 15.19
C ILE A 72 9.40 2.39 16.65
N PHE A 73 8.14 2.25 17.05
CA PHE A 73 7.60 2.58 18.38
C PHE A 73 7.01 1.34 19.03
#